data_AF-A0A938AVV9-F1
#
_entry.id   AF-A0A938AVV9-F1
#
_cell.length_a   1.000
_cell.length_b   1.000
_cell.length_c   1.000
_cell.angle_alpha   90.00
_cell.angle_beta   90.00
_cell.angle_gamma   90.00
#
_symmetry.space_group_name_H-M   'P 1'
#
loop_
_entity.id
_entity.type
_entity.pdbx_description
1 polymer ?
#
loop_
_entity_poly.entity_id
_entity_poly.type
_entity_poly.pdbx_seq_one_letter_code
_entity_poly.pdbx_strand_id
1 'polypeptide(L)'
;MTTNSALNLRDIINILKRETSPGESHKHVEGKVLLENGEGVVRKDDFTYSLNWQNVPFYEMDAHELLSFAKQDLEEDSDRGRVNALTNAKRAIECRVDECLKSLNFQRFSSQHGWHMPYKMQVLQTFGILTPSILKRRITSKRNLLEHEYVRPKNQEEVRDIVEIAELFIEATNKHIMKGYLSSATITCTAWFEELKTEKVTRYYGFRDKYELDFDLDNEMLKLTHSECELVQEVTPPTMSIREQRIGQLHKKEVITLNIRDSEMDDFRELIILLKQKEQ
;
A
#
# COMPACT_ATOMS: atom_id res chain seq x y z
N MET A 1 -33.34 5.07 16.55
CA MET A 1 -32.55 5.69 15.47
C MET A 1 -31.34 4.81 15.25
N THR A 2 -31.28 4.13 14.11
CA THR A 2 -30.22 3.19 13.73
C THR A 2 -28.93 3.96 13.41
N THR A 3 -27.98 3.98 14.34
CA THR A 3 -26.60 4.44 14.09
C THR A 3 -25.88 3.39 13.26
N ASN A 4 -26.02 3.51 11.95
CA ASN A 4 -25.54 2.54 10.96
C ASN A 4 -24.27 3.08 10.27
N SER A 5 -23.26 3.48 11.04
CA SER A 5 -21.98 3.94 10.49
C SER A 5 -20.86 3.09 11.08
N ALA A 6 -20.81 1.81 10.70
CA ALA A 6 -19.56 1.06 10.82
C ALA A 6 -18.64 1.61 9.72
N LEU A 7 -17.65 2.42 10.12
CA LEU A 7 -16.61 2.94 9.22
C LEU A 7 -16.05 1.78 8.37
N ASN A 8 -16.14 1.88 7.05
CA ASN A 8 -15.69 0.83 6.13
C ASN A 8 -14.47 1.27 5.31
N LEU A 9 -13.89 0.36 4.54
CA LEU A 9 -12.70 0.63 3.71
C LEU A 9 -12.92 1.79 2.73
N ARG A 10 -14.13 1.90 2.16
CA ARG A 10 -14.50 2.95 1.20
C ARG A 10 -14.52 4.32 1.85
N ASP A 11 -14.94 4.41 3.11
CA ASP A 11 -14.92 5.66 3.86
C ASP A 11 -13.49 6.21 4.01
N ILE A 12 -12.52 5.34 4.29
CA ILE A 12 -11.09 5.71 4.36
C ILE A 12 -10.58 6.16 3.00
N ILE A 13 -10.89 5.40 1.94
CA ILE A 13 -10.50 5.75 0.56
C ILE A 13 -11.03 7.15 0.22
N ASN A 14 -12.27 7.44 0.56
CA ASN A 14 -12.87 8.75 0.35
C ASN A 14 -12.16 9.84 1.15
N ILE A 15 -11.78 9.59 2.41
CA ILE A 15 -10.98 10.52 3.23
C ILE A 15 -9.62 10.80 2.55
N LEU A 16 -8.92 9.77 2.09
CA LEU A 16 -7.64 9.90 1.38
C LEU A 16 -7.77 10.68 0.06
N LYS A 17 -8.91 10.55 -0.63
CA LYS A 17 -9.20 11.28 -1.88
C LYS A 17 -9.51 12.76 -1.69
N ARG A 18 -10.06 13.16 -0.53
CA ARG A 18 -10.38 14.58 -0.27
C ARG A 18 -9.14 15.47 -0.37
N GLU A 19 -7.97 14.94 -0.03
CA GLU A 19 -6.71 15.66 -0.14
C GLU A 19 -6.14 15.70 -1.57
N THR A 20 -6.41 14.69 -2.42
CA THR A 20 -5.83 14.58 -3.77
C THR A 20 -6.53 15.41 -4.84
N SER A 21 -7.49 16.28 -4.50
CA SER A 21 -8.14 17.19 -5.45
C SER A 21 -7.40 18.54 -5.49
N PRO A 22 -6.39 18.74 -6.37
CA PRO A 22 -5.59 19.94 -6.39
C PRO A 22 -6.27 20.91 -7.35
N GLY A 23 -7.01 21.88 -6.82
CA GLY A 23 -7.54 22.98 -7.63
C GLY A 23 -9.05 23.11 -7.70
N GLU A 24 -9.83 22.27 -7.02
CA GLU A 24 -11.06 22.79 -6.46
C GLU A 24 -10.66 23.56 -5.21
N SER A 25 -10.50 24.88 -5.36
CA SER A 25 -11.00 25.78 -4.34
C SER A 25 -12.44 25.31 -4.10
N HIS A 26 -12.65 24.38 -3.16
CA HIS A 26 -13.99 24.02 -2.75
C HIS A 26 -14.60 25.36 -2.36
N LYS A 27 -15.51 25.83 -3.21
CA LYS A 27 -16.41 26.92 -2.89
C LYS A 27 -16.92 26.56 -1.51
N HIS A 28 -16.54 27.35 -0.52
CA HIS A 28 -17.14 27.45 0.79
C HIS A 28 -18.16 26.33 1.03
N VAL A 29 -17.72 25.17 1.52
CA VAL A 29 -18.66 24.30 2.20
C VAL A 29 -18.89 24.98 3.54
N GLU A 30 -19.76 26.01 3.52
CA GLU A 30 -20.37 26.62 4.69
C GLU A 30 -21.24 25.54 5.36
N GLY A 31 -20.59 24.58 6.02
CA GLY A 31 -21.24 23.78 7.03
C GLY A 31 -21.30 24.62 8.28
N LYS A 32 -22.49 25.12 8.63
CA LYS A 32 -22.74 25.64 9.98
C LYS A 32 -22.75 24.44 10.93
N VAL A 33 -21.74 24.35 11.79
CA VAL A 33 -21.80 23.44 12.94
C VAL A 33 -22.37 24.24 14.11
N LEU A 34 -23.46 23.74 14.70
CA LEU A 34 -23.99 24.26 15.95
C LEU A 34 -23.04 23.83 17.07
N LEU A 35 -22.20 24.77 17.51
CA LEU A 35 -21.48 24.62 18.77
C LEU A 35 -22.44 24.96 19.90
N GLU A 36 -22.26 24.39 21.09
CA GLU A 36 -23.14 24.60 22.25
C GLU A 36 -23.39 26.10 22.60
N ASN A 37 -22.56 27.01 22.09
CA ASN A 37 -22.63 28.45 22.34
C ASN A 37 -22.60 29.36 21.08
N GLY A 38 -22.75 28.83 19.85
CA GLY A 38 -22.73 29.65 18.63
C GLY A 38 -22.67 28.88 17.29
N GLU A 39 -22.69 29.62 16.17
CA GLU A 39 -22.46 29.08 14.83
C GLU A 39 -20.96 29.08 14.50
N GLY A 40 -20.41 27.91 14.12
CA GLY A 40 -19.03 27.78 13.66
C GLY A 40 -18.94 27.56 12.14
N VAL A 41 -17.93 28.16 11.47
CA VAL A 41 -17.64 27.95 10.05
C VAL A 41 -16.35 27.15 9.89
N VAL A 42 -16.39 26.08 9.10
CA VAL A 42 -15.19 25.27 8.74
C VAL A 42 -14.36 26.03 7.71
N ARG A 43 -13.05 26.18 7.95
CA ARG A 43 -12.17 26.92 7.03
C ARG A 43 -11.12 26.07 6.31
N LYS A 44 -10.60 25.02 6.95
CA LYS A 44 -9.49 24.27 6.39
C LYS A 44 -9.32 22.91 7.07
N ASP A 45 -9.04 21.90 6.26
CA ASP A 45 -8.58 20.59 6.73
C ASP A 45 -7.09 20.45 6.43
N ASP A 46 -6.31 20.08 7.45
CA ASP A 46 -4.89 19.75 7.34
C ASP A 46 -4.71 18.23 7.53
N PHE A 47 -4.03 17.56 6.60
CA PHE A 47 -3.78 16.13 6.67
C PHE A 47 -2.29 15.85 6.96
N THR A 48 -2.01 14.86 7.82
CA THR A 48 -0.67 14.31 8.00
C THR A 48 -0.67 12.79 7.91
N TYR A 49 0.38 12.24 7.31
CA TYR A 49 0.53 10.81 7.00
C TYR A 49 1.81 10.27 7.61
N SER A 50 1.74 9.05 8.13
CA SER A 50 2.89 8.27 8.54
C SER A 50 2.73 6.85 8.03
N LEU A 51 3.68 6.38 7.22
CA LEU A 51 3.71 5.01 6.71
C LEU A 51 4.82 4.25 7.41
N ASN A 52 4.50 3.09 7.97
CA ASN A 52 5.46 2.22 8.64
C ASN A 52 5.68 0.98 7.79
N TRP A 53 6.95 0.74 7.46
CA TRP A 53 7.37 -0.41 6.69
C TRP A 53 8.13 -1.39 7.57
N GLN A 54 7.90 -2.68 7.38
CA GLN A 54 8.63 -3.73 8.07
C GLN A 54 9.44 -4.56 7.08
N ASN A 55 10.76 -4.51 7.26
CA ASN A 55 11.69 -5.33 6.52
C ASN A 55 11.94 -6.63 7.28
N VAL A 56 11.21 -7.67 6.89
CA VAL A 56 11.40 -9.05 7.36
C VAL A 56 11.56 -9.95 6.13
N PRO A 57 12.28 -11.07 6.23
CA PRO A 57 12.35 -12.05 5.15
C PRO A 57 10.95 -12.48 4.70
N PHE A 58 10.68 -12.38 3.40
CA PHE A 58 9.38 -12.75 2.86
C PHE A 58 9.17 -14.25 2.80
N TYR A 59 10.26 -14.99 2.56
CA TYR A 59 10.33 -16.43 2.41
C TYR A 59 11.61 -16.94 3.08
N GLU A 60 11.66 -18.25 3.35
CA GLU A 60 12.89 -18.90 3.84
C GLU A 60 14.02 -18.83 2.80
N MET A 61 13.65 -18.96 1.52
CA MET A 61 14.54 -18.85 0.36
C MET A 61 14.04 -17.72 -0.53
N ASP A 62 14.92 -16.78 -0.85
CA ASP A 62 14.59 -15.58 -1.62
C ASP A 62 14.98 -15.68 -3.11
N ALA A 63 14.61 -14.66 -3.87
CA ALA A 63 14.92 -14.61 -5.30
C ALA A 63 16.43 -14.56 -5.61
N HIS A 64 17.24 -13.94 -4.74
CA HIS A 64 18.70 -13.86 -4.94
C HIS A 64 19.37 -15.22 -4.72
N GLU A 65 18.92 -15.98 -3.72
CA GLU A 65 19.41 -17.33 -3.44
C GLU A 65 19.10 -18.26 -4.62
N LEU A 66 17.87 -18.24 -5.14
CA LEU A 66 17.49 -19.00 -6.33
C LEU A 66 18.29 -18.60 -7.58
N LEU A 67 18.56 -17.31 -7.77
CA LEU A 67 19.42 -16.82 -8.84
C LEU A 67 20.87 -17.33 -8.67
N SER A 68 21.37 -17.39 -7.43
CA SER A 68 22.71 -17.90 -7.14
C SER A 68 22.85 -19.38 -7.54
N PHE A 69 21.83 -20.20 -7.26
CA PHE A 69 21.80 -21.59 -7.72
C PHE A 69 21.78 -21.66 -9.25
N ALA A 70 20.98 -20.81 -9.90
CA ALA A 70 20.92 -20.78 -11.36
C ALA A 70 22.28 -20.46 -12.02
N LYS A 71 23.05 -19.56 -11.41
CA LYS A 71 24.42 -19.23 -11.86
C LYS A 71 25.39 -20.38 -11.65
N GLN A 72 25.37 -21.01 -10.47
CA GLN A 72 26.21 -22.18 -10.16
C GLN A 72 25.92 -23.35 -11.10
N ASP A 73 24.63 -23.65 -11.35
CA ASP A 73 24.21 -24.69 -12.28
C ASP A 73 24.69 -24.40 -13.72
N LEU A 74 24.74 -23.12 -14.11
CA LEU A 74 25.20 -22.72 -15.45
C LEU A 74 26.72 -22.93 -15.62
N GLU A 75 27.49 -22.83 -14.54
CA GLU A 75 28.94 -23.07 -14.51
C GLU A 75 29.31 -24.55 -14.65
N GLU A 76 28.41 -25.48 -14.30
CA GLU A 76 28.65 -26.93 -14.45
C GLU A 76 28.83 -27.39 -15.92
N ASP A 77 28.47 -26.55 -16.89
CA ASP A 77 28.59 -26.78 -18.33
C ASP A 77 28.12 -28.17 -18.80
N SER A 78 26.99 -28.63 -18.23
CA SER A 78 26.43 -29.95 -18.48
C SER A 78 24.97 -29.88 -18.91
N ASP A 79 24.43 -30.96 -19.49
CA ASP A 79 22.99 -31.08 -19.77
C ASP A 79 22.16 -30.85 -18.49
N ARG A 80 22.61 -31.41 -17.36
CA ARG A 80 21.98 -31.25 -16.05
C ARG A 80 22.05 -29.80 -15.57
N GLY A 81 23.23 -29.20 -15.61
CA GLY A 81 23.45 -27.81 -15.23
C GLY A 81 22.56 -26.85 -16.04
N ARG A 82 22.43 -27.06 -17.34
CA ARG A 82 21.54 -26.25 -18.19
C ARG A 82 20.05 -26.36 -17.81
N VAL A 83 19.58 -27.57 -17.53
CA VAL A 83 18.20 -27.81 -17.09
C VAL A 83 17.95 -27.17 -15.72
N ASN A 84 18.87 -27.34 -14.78
CA ASN A 84 18.77 -26.77 -13.45
C ASN A 84 18.84 -25.24 -13.47
N ALA A 85 19.80 -24.66 -14.20
CA ALA A 85 19.99 -23.22 -14.34
C ALA A 85 18.71 -22.55 -14.85
N LEU A 86 18.09 -23.13 -15.89
CA LEU A 86 16.82 -22.62 -16.42
C LEU A 86 15.68 -22.72 -15.39
N THR A 87 15.61 -23.83 -14.65
CA THR A 87 14.59 -24.06 -13.62
C THR A 87 14.74 -23.07 -12.46
N ASN A 88 15.96 -22.88 -11.96
CA ASN A 88 16.25 -21.97 -10.86
C ASN A 88 16.10 -20.50 -11.26
N ALA A 89 16.49 -20.10 -12.47
CA ALA A 89 16.25 -18.75 -12.98
C ALA A 89 14.75 -18.43 -13.06
N LYS A 90 13.94 -19.39 -13.49
CA LYS A 90 12.48 -19.26 -13.49
C LYS A 90 11.94 -19.08 -12.07
N ARG A 91 12.34 -19.94 -11.14
CA ARG A 91 11.92 -19.86 -9.72
C ARG A 91 12.33 -18.53 -9.10
N ALA A 92 13.50 -18.01 -9.42
CA ALA A 92 13.97 -16.71 -8.96
C ALA A 92 13.03 -15.57 -9.42
N ILE A 93 12.59 -15.60 -10.68
CA ILE A 93 11.66 -14.60 -11.22
C ILE A 93 10.26 -14.74 -10.62
N GLU A 94 9.75 -15.97 -10.47
CA GLU A 94 8.47 -16.25 -9.81
C GLU A 94 8.48 -15.80 -8.35
N CYS A 95 9.54 -16.14 -7.62
CA CYS A 95 9.77 -15.70 -6.25
C CYS A 95 9.79 -14.17 -6.17
N ARG A 96 10.53 -13.48 -7.03
CA ARG A 96 10.59 -12.01 -7.02
C ARG A 96 9.24 -11.35 -7.30
N VAL A 97 8.42 -11.92 -8.18
CA VAL A 97 7.06 -11.41 -8.39
C VAL A 97 6.21 -11.60 -7.14
N ASP A 98 6.32 -12.74 -6.47
CA ASP A 98 5.58 -13.01 -5.25
C ASP A 98 6.04 -12.15 -4.07
N GLU A 99 7.35 -11.90 -3.93
CA GLU A 99 7.91 -10.91 -2.99
C GLU A 99 7.36 -9.52 -3.27
N CYS A 100 7.31 -9.09 -4.54
CA CYS A 100 6.73 -7.80 -4.92
C CYS A 100 5.25 -7.73 -4.55
N LEU A 101 4.46 -8.77 -4.82
CA LEU A 101 3.05 -8.82 -4.42
C LEU A 101 2.89 -8.79 -2.90
N LYS A 102 3.74 -9.49 -2.16
CA LYS A 102 3.74 -9.49 -0.70
C LYS A 102 4.09 -8.12 -0.13
N SER A 103 5.07 -7.42 -0.70
CA SER A 103 5.42 -6.03 -0.33
C SER A 103 4.26 -5.04 -0.50
N LEU A 104 3.32 -5.34 -1.41
CA LEU A 104 2.13 -4.55 -1.70
C LEU A 104 0.89 -5.05 -0.94
N ASN A 105 1.02 -6.05 -0.06
CA ASN A 105 -0.08 -6.73 0.63
C ASN A 105 -1.07 -7.47 -0.31
N PHE A 106 -0.63 -7.85 -1.52
CA PHE A 106 -1.43 -8.55 -2.54
C PHE A 106 -1.23 -10.08 -2.61
N GLN A 107 -0.32 -10.64 -1.82
CA GLN A 107 -0.03 -12.08 -1.86
C GLN A 107 -1.30 -12.94 -1.72
N ARG A 108 -2.22 -12.56 -0.82
CA ARG A 108 -3.42 -13.35 -0.55
C ARG A 108 -4.44 -13.29 -1.69
N PHE A 109 -4.67 -12.12 -2.28
CA PHE A 109 -5.49 -12.01 -3.49
C PHE A 109 -4.96 -12.91 -4.60
N SER A 110 -3.63 -12.92 -4.77
CA SER A 110 -2.94 -13.77 -5.73
C SER A 110 -3.17 -15.26 -5.46
N SER A 111 -3.02 -15.71 -4.21
CA SER A 111 -3.19 -17.13 -3.85
C SER A 111 -4.66 -17.58 -3.93
N GLN A 112 -5.59 -16.79 -3.39
CA GLN A 112 -7.02 -17.12 -3.32
C GLN A 112 -7.67 -17.25 -4.70
N HIS A 113 -7.29 -16.36 -5.62
CA HIS A 113 -7.84 -16.34 -6.98
C HIS A 113 -6.97 -17.13 -7.98
N GLY A 114 -5.93 -17.83 -7.51
CA GLY A 114 -5.07 -18.65 -8.35
C GLY A 114 -4.40 -17.87 -9.48
N TRP A 115 -3.88 -16.67 -9.20
CA TRP A 115 -3.31 -15.81 -10.24
C TRP A 115 -2.12 -16.49 -10.92
N HIS A 116 -2.24 -16.62 -12.24
CA HIS A 116 -1.15 -17.09 -13.08
C HIS A 116 -0.14 -15.95 -13.29
N MET A 117 1.11 -16.31 -13.59
CA MET A 117 2.23 -15.38 -13.66
C MET A 117 2.00 -14.15 -14.57
N PRO A 118 1.43 -14.29 -15.79
CA PRO A 118 1.05 -13.14 -16.61
C PRO A 118 0.15 -12.11 -15.92
N TYR A 119 -0.82 -12.56 -15.13
CA TYR A 119 -1.74 -11.69 -14.40
C TYR A 119 -1.06 -11.04 -13.18
N LYS A 120 -0.27 -11.81 -12.41
CA LYS A 120 0.58 -11.26 -11.33
C LYS A 120 1.42 -10.09 -11.84
N MET A 121 2.08 -10.26 -12.99
CA MET A 121 2.87 -9.20 -13.63
C MET A 121 2.04 -8.00 -14.08
N GLN A 122 0.79 -8.18 -14.55
CA GLN A 122 -0.10 -7.07 -14.89
C GLN A 122 -0.47 -6.26 -13.64
N VAL A 123 -0.79 -6.93 -12.53
CA VAL A 123 -1.07 -6.25 -11.26
C VAL A 123 0.13 -5.41 -10.82
N LEU A 124 1.34 -5.97 -10.87
CA LEU A 124 2.56 -5.21 -10.55
C LEU A 124 2.74 -3.95 -11.44
N GLN A 125 2.40 -4.02 -12.73
CA GLN A 125 2.44 -2.85 -13.62
C GLN A 125 1.51 -1.74 -13.17
N THR A 126 0.35 -2.07 -12.59
CA THR A 126 -0.58 -1.05 -12.06
C THR A 126 0.00 -0.27 -10.88
N PHE A 127 1.04 -0.80 -10.22
CA PHE A 127 1.78 -0.13 -9.14
C PHE A 127 3.10 0.50 -9.61
N GLY A 128 3.31 0.61 -10.94
CA GLY A 128 4.51 1.20 -11.52
C GLY A 128 5.75 0.30 -11.47
N ILE A 129 5.58 -0.99 -11.16
CA ILE A 129 6.68 -1.96 -11.17
C ILE A 129 6.81 -2.50 -12.60
N LEU A 130 7.94 -2.19 -13.24
CA LEU A 130 8.25 -2.62 -14.60
C LEU A 130 8.35 -4.15 -14.66
N THR A 131 7.47 -4.77 -15.44
CA THR A 131 7.57 -6.19 -15.80
C THR A 131 7.76 -6.32 -17.31
N PRO A 132 9.02 -6.40 -17.78
CA PRO A 132 9.33 -6.47 -19.21
C PRO A 132 8.57 -7.60 -19.93
N SER A 133 8.01 -7.29 -21.10
CA SER A 133 7.30 -8.28 -21.94
C SER A 133 8.21 -9.44 -22.37
N ILE A 134 9.53 -9.22 -22.41
CA ILE A 134 10.53 -10.26 -22.67
C ILE A 134 10.49 -11.37 -21.60
N LEU A 135 10.20 -11.06 -20.34
CA LEU A 135 10.02 -12.07 -19.28
C LEU A 135 8.85 -12.99 -19.62
N LYS A 136 7.70 -12.41 -20.00
CA LYS A 136 6.51 -13.18 -20.42
C LYS A 136 6.83 -14.09 -21.60
N ARG A 137 7.59 -13.62 -22.59
CA ARG A 137 7.90 -14.40 -23.80
C ARG A 137 8.95 -15.48 -23.56
N ARG A 138 10.08 -15.14 -22.93
CA ARG A 138 11.24 -16.04 -22.79
C ARG A 138 11.00 -17.12 -21.73
N ILE A 139 10.38 -16.78 -20.61
CA ILE A 139 10.14 -17.73 -19.52
C ILE A 139 9.01 -18.70 -19.89
N THR A 140 7.89 -18.19 -20.42
CA THR A 140 6.73 -19.04 -20.74
C THR A 140 6.97 -19.95 -21.95
N SER A 141 7.70 -19.50 -22.98
CA SER A 141 7.98 -20.34 -24.16
C SER A 141 8.95 -21.48 -23.85
N LYS A 142 9.96 -21.25 -23.01
CA LYS A 142 10.93 -22.29 -22.62
C LYS A 142 10.39 -23.25 -21.58
N ARG A 143 9.46 -22.80 -20.74
CA ARG A 143 8.62 -23.64 -19.89
C ARG A 143 7.87 -24.69 -20.71
N ASN A 144 7.22 -24.27 -21.79
CA ASN A 144 6.44 -25.19 -22.61
C ASN A 144 7.32 -26.29 -23.22
N LEU A 145 8.51 -25.92 -23.70
CA LEU A 145 9.47 -26.89 -24.23
C LEU A 145 10.01 -27.86 -23.17
N LEU A 146 10.33 -27.39 -21.96
CA LEU A 146 10.97 -28.22 -20.93
C LEU A 146 9.96 -29.00 -20.05
N GLU A 147 8.84 -28.38 -19.70
CA GLU A 147 7.81 -28.97 -18.79
C GLU A 147 6.71 -29.74 -19.54
N HIS A 148 6.41 -29.38 -20.80
CA HIS A 148 5.30 -29.99 -21.55
C HIS A 148 5.78 -30.81 -22.74
N GLU A 149 6.90 -30.44 -23.36
CA GLU A 149 7.49 -31.19 -24.49
C GLU A 149 8.73 -32.03 -24.08
N TYR A 150 9.18 -31.91 -22.82
CA TYR A 150 10.35 -32.61 -22.26
C TYR A 150 11.63 -32.45 -23.10
N VAL A 151 11.79 -31.31 -23.78
CA VAL A 151 12.94 -31.00 -24.63
C VAL A 151 14.01 -30.27 -23.83
N ARG A 152 15.20 -30.87 -23.76
CA ARG A 152 16.37 -30.25 -23.13
C ARG A 152 16.81 -28.95 -23.83
N PRO A 153 17.29 -27.92 -23.11
CA PRO A 153 17.90 -26.75 -23.72
C PRO A 153 19.17 -27.17 -24.46
N LYS A 154 19.22 -27.00 -25.78
CA LYS A 154 20.40 -27.37 -26.58
C LYS A 154 21.46 -26.28 -26.62
N ASN A 155 21.06 -25.02 -26.45
CA ASN A 155 21.93 -23.86 -26.51
C ASN A 155 22.21 -23.32 -25.11
N GLN A 156 23.48 -23.30 -24.70
CA GLN A 156 23.91 -22.76 -23.41
C GLN A 156 23.79 -21.24 -23.34
N GLU A 157 24.05 -20.54 -24.44
CA GLU A 157 23.92 -19.08 -24.54
C GLU A 157 22.48 -18.65 -24.26
N GLU A 158 21.51 -19.42 -24.73
CA GLU A 158 20.10 -19.15 -24.47
C GLU A 158 19.70 -19.35 -22.99
N VAL A 159 20.34 -20.29 -22.29
CA VAL A 159 20.12 -20.45 -20.84
C VAL A 159 20.78 -19.28 -20.10
N ARG A 160 21.99 -18.86 -20.52
CA ARG A 160 22.68 -17.69 -19.98
C ARG A 160 21.84 -16.42 -20.12
N ASP A 161 21.26 -16.16 -21.29
CA ASP A 161 20.34 -15.03 -21.52
C ASP A 161 19.22 -14.99 -20.47
N ILE A 162 18.65 -16.14 -20.12
CA ILE A 162 17.53 -16.21 -19.16
C ILE A 162 18.01 -15.93 -17.74
N VAL A 163 19.17 -16.44 -17.35
CA VAL A 163 19.80 -16.14 -16.05
C VAL A 163 20.11 -14.65 -15.94
N GLU A 164 20.67 -14.04 -16.98
CA GLU A 164 20.96 -12.59 -17.02
C GLU A 164 19.67 -11.75 -16.98
N ILE A 165 18.62 -12.17 -17.68
CA ILE A 165 17.30 -11.53 -17.60
C ILE A 165 16.72 -11.64 -16.18
N ALA A 166 16.88 -12.79 -15.51
CA ALA A 166 16.44 -12.98 -14.13
C ALA A 166 17.17 -12.01 -13.20
N GLU A 167 18.49 -11.90 -13.35
CA GLU A 167 19.33 -10.97 -12.61
C GLU A 167 18.91 -9.52 -12.82
N LEU A 168 18.75 -9.08 -14.07
CA LEU A 168 18.29 -7.72 -14.38
C LEU A 168 16.92 -7.40 -13.76
N PHE A 169 15.99 -8.36 -13.80
CA PHE A 169 14.67 -8.18 -13.20
C PHE A 169 14.73 -8.07 -11.67
N ILE A 170 15.53 -8.93 -11.04
CA ILE A 170 15.78 -8.92 -9.60
C ILE A 170 16.41 -7.58 -9.18
N GLU A 171 17.50 -7.14 -9.83
CA GLU A 171 18.12 -5.86 -9.48
C GLU A 171 17.19 -4.66 -9.72
N ALA A 172 16.45 -4.64 -10.82
CA ALA A 172 15.52 -3.55 -11.13
C ALA A 172 14.35 -3.42 -10.13
N THR A 173 13.98 -4.51 -9.47
CA THR A 173 12.87 -4.57 -8.51
C THR A 173 13.32 -4.49 -7.06
N ASN A 174 14.63 -4.57 -6.78
CA ASN A 174 15.17 -4.68 -5.42
C ASN A 174 14.74 -3.51 -4.51
N LYS A 175 14.64 -2.29 -5.04
CA LYS A 175 14.15 -1.12 -4.31
C LYS A 175 12.74 -1.29 -3.71
N HIS A 176 11.90 -2.14 -4.29
CA HIS A 176 10.56 -2.43 -3.80
C HIS A 176 10.58 -3.46 -2.66
N ILE A 177 11.60 -4.32 -2.64
CA ILE A 177 11.78 -5.37 -1.64
C ILE A 177 12.51 -4.82 -0.41
N MET A 178 13.54 -4.00 -0.59
CA MET A 178 14.34 -3.44 0.50
C MET A 178 13.53 -2.61 1.52
N LYS A 179 12.42 -2.00 1.09
CA LYS A 179 11.52 -1.29 1.98
C LYS A 179 10.77 -2.24 2.91
N GLY A 180 10.59 -3.49 2.53
CA GLY A 180 9.72 -4.44 3.20
C GLY A 180 8.26 -4.27 2.80
N TYR A 181 7.33 -4.73 3.64
CA TYR A 181 5.90 -4.56 3.41
C TYR A 181 5.34 -3.41 4.26
N LEU A 182 4.24 -2.82 3.79
CA LEU A 182 3.52 -1.79 4.55
C LEU A 182 2.82 -2.45 5.73
N SER A 183 3.35 -2.26 6.95
CA SER A 183 2.81 -2.85 8.17
C SER A 183 1.72 -2.01 8.79
N SER A 184 1.85 -0.68 8.72
CA SER A 184 0.78 0.22 9.15
C SER A 184 0.84 1.59 8.49
N ALA A 185 -0.30 2.26 8.46
CA ALA A 185 -0.42 3.65 8.05
C ALA A 185 -1.25 4.42 9.07
N THR A 186 -0.77 5.61 9.44
CA THR A 186 -1.51 6.55 10.28
C THR A 186 -1.84 7.78 9.46
N ILE A 187 -3.11 8.16 9.49
CA ILE A 187 -3.65 9.34 8.83
C ILE A 187 -4.24 10.20 9.93
N THR A 188 -3.82 11.45 10.01
CA THR A 188 -4.38 12.42 10.96
C THR A 188 -4.98 13.57 10.17
N CYS A 189 -6.27 13.83 10.36
CA CYS A 189 -6.97 14.98 9.80
C CYS A 189 -7.17 16.02 10.92
N THR A 190 -6.84 17.27 10.67
CA THR A 190 -7.13 18.38 11.58
C THR A 190 -8.05 19.37 10.88
N ALA A 191 -9.29 19.47 11.35
CA ALA A 191 -10.27 20.43 10.86
C ALA A 191 -10.25 21.70 11.72
N TRP A 192 -10.19 22.86 11.07
CA TRP A 192 -10.18 24.17 11.72
C TRP A 192 -11.51 24.88 11.57
N PHE A 193 -12.04 25.37 12.69
CA PHE A 193 -13.32 26.06 12.80
C PHE A 193 -13.13 27.44 13.38
N GLU A 194 -13.96 28.38 12.94
CA GLU A 194 -14.02 29.73 13.49
C GLU A 194 -15.35 29.97 14.19
N GLU A 195 -15.31 30.48 15.41
CA GLU A 195 -16.46 31.03 16.11
C GLU A 195 -16.66 32.49 15.70
N LEU A 196 -17.87 32.84 15.27
CA LEU A 196 -18.24 34.21 14.93
C LEU A 196 -19.18 34.81 15.98
N LYS A 197 -18.87 36.03 16.44
CA LYS A 197 -19.82 36.90 17.15
C LYS A 197 -19.90 38.24 16.46
N THR A 198 -21.11 38.66 16.08
CA THR A 198 -21.34 39.93 15.38
C THR A 198 -20.40 40.12 14.19
N GLU A 199 -20.30 39.09 13.33
CA GLU A 199 -19.46 39.06 12.12
C GLU A 199 -17.93 39.17 12.37
N LYS A 200 -17.48 39.06 13.62
CA LYS A 200 -16.06 39.02 13.99
C LYS A 200 -15.69 37.64 14.51
N VAL A 201 -14.53 37.13 14.07
CA VAL A 201 -13.96 35.90 14.60
C VAL A 201 -13.55 36.12 16.05
N THR A 202 -14.16 35.37 16.96
CA THR A 202 -13.85 35.42 18.39
C THR A 202 -12.93 34.30 18.81
N ARG A 203 -12.98 33.14 18.14
CA ARG A 203 -12.18 31.97 18.48
C ARG A 203 -11.88 31.11 17.25
N TYR A 204 -10.76 30.40 17.30
CA TYR A 204 -10.45 29.28 16.41
C TYR A 204 -10.41 27.99 17.22
N TYR A 205 -10.99 26.92 16.67
CA TYR A 205 -10.94 25.56 17.21
C TYR A 205 -10.29 24.63 16.20
N GLY A 206 -9.32 23.83 16.65
CA GLY A 206 -8.76 22.73 15.87
C GLY A 206 -9.23 21.39 16.43
N PHE A 207 -9.89 20.59 15.61
CA PHE A 207 -10.30 19.22 15.96
C PHE A 207 -9.49 18.22 15.17
N ARG A 208 -9.03 17.15 15.82
CA ARG A 208 -8.17 16.16 15.20
C ARG A 208 -8.79 14.77 15.23
N ASP A 209 -8.96 14.20 14.04
CA ASP A 209 -9.30 12.78 13.85
C ASP A 209 -8.05 11.99 13.48
N LYS A 210 -7.94 10.77 14.03
CA LYS A 210 -6.83 9.85 13.76
C LYS A 210 -7.37 8.53 13.25
N TYR A 211 -6.88 8.11 12.08
CA TYR A 211 -7.13 6.80 11.47
C TYR A 211 -5.83 6.00 11.45
N GLU A 212 -5.87 4.79 11.99
CA GLU A 212 -4.75 3.85 11.98
C GLU A 212 -5.17 2.59 11.22
N LEU A 213 -4.38 2.25 10.22
CA LEU A 213 -4.48 1.04 9.42
C LEU A 213 -3.33 0.13 9.86
N ASP A 214 -3.63 -1.00 10.46
CA ASP A 214 -2.64 -2.04 10.77
C ASP A 214 -2.86 -3.25 9.86
N PHE A 215 -1.83 -3.60 9.09
CA PHE A 215 -1.83 -4.74 8.18
C PHE A 215 -1.18 -5.94 8.87
N ASP A 216 -1.97 -6.95 9.18
CA ASP A 216 -1.51 -8.24 9.67
C ASP A 216 -1.47 -9.22 8.50
N LEU A 217 -0.28 -9.41 7.92
CA LEU A 217 -0.09 -10.28 6.77
C LEU A 217 -0.23 -11.77 7.09
N ASP A 218 0.10 -12.16 8.31
CA ASP A 218 0.08 -13.56 8.74
C ASP A 218 -1.36 -14.02 8.96
N ASN A 219 -2.16 -13.18 9.62
CA ASN A 219 -3.57 -13.43 9.89
C ASN A 219 -4.52 -12.88 8.81
N GLU A 220 -3.98 -12.17 7.81
CA GLU A 220 -4.73 -11.61 6.67
C GLU A 220 -5.81 -10.60 7.07
N MET A 221 -5.52 -9.84 8.13
CA MET A 221 -6.46 -8.87 8.68
C MET A 221 -5.95 -7.46 8.41
N LEU A 222 -6.86 -6.58 8.01
CA LEU A 222 -6.67 -5.14 8.07
C LEU A 222 -7.47 -4.62 9.25
N LYS A 223 -6.78 -4.12 10.26
CA LYS A 223 -7.40 -3.46 11.39
C LYS A 223 -7.45 -1.96 11.13
N LEU A 224 -8.66 -1.42 11.11
CA LEU A 224 -8.93 0.00 11.07
C LEU A 224 -9.30 0.47 12.47
N THR A 225 -8.53 1.40 12.98
CA THR A 225 -8.82 2.09 14.23
C THR A 225 -9.08 3.55 13.93
N HIS A 226 -10.25 4.04 14.32
CA HIS A 226 -10.59 5.45 14.29
C HIS A 226 -10.69 5.98 15.71
N SER A 227 -10.05 7.11 15.96
CA SER A 227 -10.17 7.87 17.21
C SER A 227 -10.69 9.26 16.89
N GLU A 228 -11.93 9.54 17.33
CA GLU A 228 -12.62 10.80 17.08
C GLU A 228 -12.02 11.97 17.89
N CYS A 229 -11.90 13.11 17.20
CA CYS A 229 -11.92 14.50 17.65
C CYS A 229 -11.53 14.79 19.11
N GLU A 230 -10.24 15.05 19.31
CA GLU A 230 -9.75 15.86 20.43
C GLU A 230 -9.71 17.35 20.02
N LEU A 231 -10.18 18.27 20.86
CA LEU A 231 -9.88 19.69 20.70
C LEU A 231 -8.38 19.89 20.98
N VAL A 232 -7.62 20.27 19.96
CA VAL A 232 -6.17 20.38 20.05
C VAL A 232 -5.75 21.80 20.43
N GLN A 233 -6.47 22.81 19.93
CA GLN A 233 -6.05 24.19 20.06
C GLN A 233 -7.24 25.15 20.07
N GLU A 234 -7.22 26.10 21.01
CA GLU A 234 -8.11 27.26 21.04
C GLU A 234 -7.28 28.54 20.92
N VAL A 235 -7.63 29.41 19.96
CA VAL A 235 -6.95 30.71 19.76
C VAL A 235 -7.98 31.83 19.86
N THR A 236 -7.75 32.80 20.75
CA THR A 236 -8.61 33.98 20.92
C THR A 236 -7.92 35.24 20.36
N PRO A 237 -8.50 35.93 19.35
CA PRO A 237 -8.03 37.25 18.91
C PRO A 237 -8.42 38.37 19.91
N PRO A 238 -7.70 39.51 19.98
CA PRO A 238 -6.52 39.91 19.21
C PRO A 238 -5.19 39.50 19.87
N THR A 239 -5.25 38.90 21.06
CA THR A 239 -4.08 38.56 21.88
C THR A 239 -3.22 37.46 21.28
N MET A 240 -3.70 36.74 20.26
CA MET A 240 -3.06 35.55 19.68
C MET A 240 -2.62 34.55 20.77
N SER A 241 -3.30 34.58 21.92
CA SER A 241 -2.98 33.72 23.04
C SER A 241 -3.45 32.31 22.69
N ILE A 242 -2.49 31.44 22.38
CA ILE A 242 -2.72 30.03 22.15
C ILE A 242 -2.93 29.38 23.52
N ARG A 243 -4.12 28.84 23.76
CA ARG A 243 -4.31 27.86 24.82
C ARG A 243 -4.37 26.50 24.15
N GLU A 244 -3.30 25.72 24.30
CA GLU A 244 -3.39 24.27 24.14
C GLU A 244 -4.20 23.75 25.32
N GLN A 245 -5.48 23.51 25.09
CA GLN A 245 -6.34 22.87 26.06
C GLN A 245 -6.64 21.48 25.51
N ARG A 246 -5.93 20.46 26.00
CA ARG A 246 -6.37 19.06 25.86
C ARG A 246 -7.63 18.90 26.69
N ILE A 247 -8.78 19.28 26.14
CA ILE A 247 -10.06 18.95 26.77
C ILE A 247 -10.26 17.45 26.54
N GLY A 248 -10.45 16.73 27.63
CA GLY A 248 -10.36 15.28 27.70
C GLY A 248 -11.17 14.54 26.62
N GLN A 249 -10.50 13.60 25.97
CA GLN A 249 -10.98 12.29 25.51
C GLN A 249 -12.50 12.16 25.27
N LEU A 250 -12.97 12.61 24.11
CA LEU A 250 -14.09 11.96 23.44
C LEU A 250 -13.57 10.63 22.87
N HIS A 251 -13.34 9.64 23.75
CA HIS A 251 -12.83 8.31 23.37
C HIS A 251 -13.89 7.45 22.66
N LYS A 252 -14.49 7.96 21.59
CA LYS A 252 -15.17 7.05 20.67
C LYS A 252 -14.11 6.43 19.79
N LYS A 253 -13.52 5.34 20.29
CA LYS A 253 -12.62 4.49 19.53
C LYS A 253 -13.46 3.47 18.78
N GLU A 254 -13.65 3.70 17.50
CA GLU A 254 -14.24 2.70 16.63
C GLU A 254 -13.13 1.83 16.08
N VAL A 255 -13.26 0.51 16.26
CA VAL A 255 -12.32 -0.46 15.71
C VAL A 255 -13.11 -1.37 14.79
N ILE A 256 -12.76 -1.36 13.51
CA ILE A 256 -13.24 -2.33 12.53
C ILE A 256 -12.07 -3.22 12.17
N THR A 257 -12.29 -4.52 12.20
CA THR A 257 -11.32 -5.48 11.67
C THR A 257 -11.92 -6.09 10.42
N LEU A 258 -11.25 -5.89 9.29
CA LEU A 258 -11.64 -6.41 8.00
C LEU A 258 -10.76 -7.61 7.66
N ASN A 259 -11.38 -8.68 7.17
CA ASN A 259 -10.61 -9.72 6.50
C ASN A 259 -10.24 -9.20 5.11
N ILE A 260 -8.95 -9.21 4.78
CA ILE A 260 -8.47 -8.74 3.47
C ILE A 260 -9.08 -9.59 2.34
N ARG A 261 -9.35 -10.88 2.59
CA ARG A 261 -9.96 -11.81 1.62
C ARG A 261 -11.41 -11.45 1.27
N ASP A 262 -12.11 -10.82 2.18
CA ASP A 262 -13.53 -10.45 2.01
C ASP A 262 -13.68 -9.03 1.45
N SER A 263 -12.57 -8.30 1.30
CA SER A 263 -12.55 -6.95 0.75
C SER A 263 -12.54 -6.98 -0.78
N GLU A 264 -13.23 -6.02 -1.42
CA GLU A 264 -13.12 -5.86 -2.87
C GLU A 264 -11.68 -5.52 -3.27
N MET A 265 -11.12 -6.31 -4.19
CA MET A 265 -9.73 -6.14 -4.64
C MET A 265 -9.47 -4.74 -5.18
N ASP A 266 -10.46 -4.15 -5.87
CA ASP A 266 -10.32 -2.80 -6.44
C ASP A 266 -10.27 -1.72 -5.36
N ASP A 267 -11.04 -1.84 -4.28
CA ASP A 267 -10.97 -0.95 -3.12
C ASP A 267 -9.61 -1.08 -2.43
N PHE A 268 -9.15 -2.32 -2.16
CA PHE A 268 -7.85 -2.53 -1.54
C PHE A 268 -6.70 -2.00 -2.42
N ARG A 269 -6.78 -2.21 -3.73
CA ARG A 269 -5.84 -1.65 -4.71
C ARG A 269 -5.84 -0.14 -4.69
N GLU A 270 -7.00 0.48 -4.69
CA GLU A 270 -7.14 1.92 -4.62
C GLU A 270 -6.54 2.49 -3.33
N LEU A 271 -6.79 1.84 -2.17
CA LEU A 271 -6.17 2.20 -0.90
C LEU A 271 -4.63 2.18 -0.99
N ILE A 272 -4.04 1.09 -1.46
CA ILE A 272 -2.58 0.96 -1.55
C ILE A 272 -1.98 1.99 -2.51
N ILE A 273 -2.65 2.28 -3.63
CA ILE A 273 -2.20 3.34 -4.57
C ILE A 273 -2.21 4.70 -3.87
N LEU A 274 -3.29 5.05 -3.18
CA LEU A 274 -3.41 6.34 -2.47
C LEU A 274 -2.33 6.46 -1.40
N LEU A 275 -2.12 5.44 -0.58
CA LEU A 275 -1.08 5.46 0.47
C LEU A 275 0.31 5.63 -0.13
N LYS A 276 0.64 4.97 -1.24
CA LYS A 276 1.95 5.12 -1.90
C LYS A 276 2.14 6.48 -2.56
N GLN A 277 1.08 7.13 -3.04
CA GLN A 277 1.18 8.49 -3.56
C GLN A 277 1.52 9.50 -2.47
N LYS A 278 1.10 9.26 -1.21
CA LYS A 278 1.44 10.11 -0.06
C LYS A 278 2.89 9.95 0.44
N GLU A 279 3.64 9.01 -0.14
CA GLU A 279 5.07 8.84 0.14
C GLU A 279 5.95 9.85 -0.64
N GLN A 280 5.43 10.43 -1.74
CA GLN A 280 6.17 11.30 -2.67
C GLN A 280 6.01 12.77 -2.34
#